data_AF-A0A9J6GGC3-F1
#
_entry.id   AF-A0A9J6GGC3-F1
#
_cell.length_a   1.000
_cell.length_b   1.000
_cell.length_c   1.000
_cell.angle_alpha   90.00
_cell.angle_beta   90.00
_cell.angle_gamma   90.00
#
_symmetry.space_group_name_H-M   'P 1'
#
loop_
_entity.id
_entity.type
_entity.pdbx_description
1 polymer ?
#
loop_
_entity_poly.entity_id
_entity_poly.type
_entity_poly.pdbx_seq_one_letter_code
_entity_poly.pdbx_strand_id
1 'polypeptide(L)'
;MSDGRLFITSPECPCLKSHPVVMPRAFPEEVHQLHCQEGPDAGHVSNLKLHVGKLFRPATTTANGAAPPSPSPPSSQTSIPPWNPARRIVTFVCLVSLICTAIIVAVVVAAVLLSRHIGHPSRQQARYRRLPLDVAVDVVPKPQDLVDRTNTIVVHRKNPTAWQSQSRQLRSLLDSYAAESGGGGGARCDPGGRCPFPVGLVSDNCSASDFFGYREGAPCVALVFRRAPDWRPQPLAPADLASVPEEVREAYDPGLLYVTCKSEHINRDIDIRYSPYHGFPLRFFPASRQPPLLMLHFPNPPLRTEIWVTCRFWAKNLDQSGNGKLTFKLLVM
;
A
#
# COMPACT_ATOMS: atom_id res chain seq x y z
N MET A 1 6.69 56.42 21.15
CA MET A 1 8.17 56.47 21.15
C MET A 1 8.62 55.07 21.53
N SER A 2 8.59 54.12 20.60
CA SER A 2 9.53 53.85 19.50
C SER A 2 10.63 52.87 19.92
N ASP A 3 10.81 51.88 19.05
CA ASP A 3 11.86 50.85 18.94
C ASP A 3 11.82 49.68 19.92
N GLY A 4 11.78 48.39 19.54
CA GLY A 4 12.10 47.75 18.26
C GLY A 4 13.43 47.01 18.37
N ARG A 5 13.39 45.67 18.56
CA ARG A 5 14.35 44.71 17.98
C ARG A 5 13.97 43.25 18.30
N LEU A 6 13.88 42.50 17.20
CA LEU A 6 13.74 41.06 17.10
C LEU A 6 15.15 40.46 17.05
N PHE A 7 15.46 39.43 17.84
CA PHE A 7 16.54 38.48 17.53
C PHE A 7 16.08 37.07 17.88
N ILE A 8 16.17 36.20 16.88
CA ILE A 8 15.92 34.77 16.92
C ILE A 8 17.27 34.08 17.13
N THR A 9 17.42 33.28 18.18
CA THR A 9 18.40 32.17 18.23
C THR A 9 17.81 31.00 19.01
N SER A 10 17.88 29.82 18.39
CA SER A 10 17.40 28.51 18.84
C SER A 10 18.13 28.01 20.12
N PRO A 11 17.49 27.14 20.92
CA PRO A 11 18.07 26.58 22.14
C PRO A 11 18.88 25.29 21.90
N GLU A 12 20.04 25.18 22.56
CA GLU A 12 20.79 23.92 22.74
C GLU A 12 20.28 23.16 23.98
N CYS A 13 20.01 21.86 23.80
CA CYS A 13 19.67 20.91 24.87
C CYS A 13 20.95 20.26 25.44
N PRO A 14 21.13 20.17 26.78
CA PRO A 14 22.21 19.40 27.39
C PRO A 14 21.81 17.95 27.72
N CYS A 15 22.67 17.00 27.33
CA CYS A 15 22.57 15.57 27.64
C CYS A 15 22.94 15.23 29.10
N LEU A 16 22.31 14.14 29.58
CA LEU A 16 22.43 13.48 30.89
C LEU A 16 23.87 13.23 31.37
N LYS A 17 24.10 13.45 32.68
CA LYS A 17 25.23 12.91 33.46
C LYS A 17 24.89 11.51 33.99
N SER A 18 25.82 10.56 33.81
CA SER A 18 25.78 9.21 34.39
C SER A 18 26.62 9.12 35.68
N HIS A 19 26.15 8.33 36.65
CA HIS A 19 26.87 7.93 37.86
C HIS A 19 27.63 6.61 37.63
N PRO A 20 28.74 6.34 38.34
CA PRO A 20 29.56 5.14 38.12
C PRO A 20 29.09 3.93 38.96
N VAL A 21 29.18 2.74 38.37
CA VAL A 21 29.04 1.44 39.07
C VAL A 21 30.30 0.60 38.82
N VAL A 22 30.73 -0.05 39.90
CA VAL A 22 31.99 -0.78 40.13
C VAL A 22 32.02 -2.14 39.41
N MET A 23 33.19 -2.49 38.84
CA MET A 23 33.56 -3.80 38.26
C MET A 23 34.11 -4.78 39.32
N PRO A 24 34.15 -6.09 39.03
CA PRO A 24 35.48 -6.72 38.92
C PRO A 24 35.66 -7.80 37.82
N ARG A 25 36.86 -7.77 37.19
CA ARG A 25 37.81 -8.83 36.69
C ARG A 25 37.29 -10.05 35.88
N ALA A 26 37.97 -10.63 34.86
CA ALA A 26 39.15 -10.29 34.02
C ALA A 26 39.34 -11.36 32.88
N PHE A 27 39.91 -10.92 31.73
CA PHE A 27 40.69 -11.59 30.63
C PHE A 27 40.07 -12.60 29.62
N PRO A 28 40.69 -12.80 28.41
CA PRO A 28 41.39 -11.89 27.46
C PRO A 28 40.72 -11.87 26.05
N GLU A 29 40.61 -10.72 25.36
CA GLU A 29 41.50 -10.13 24.34
C GLU A 29 41.68 -10.94 23.02
N GLU A 30 40.95 -10.54 21.96
CA GLU A 30 41.48 -10.44 20.60
C GLU A 30 40.69 -9.38 19.80
N VAL A 31 41.43 -8.50 19.13
CA VAL A 31 41.02 -7.22 18.53
C VAL A 31 40.99 -7.37 17.00
N HIS A 32 39.91 -6.94 16.34
CA HIS A 32 39.99 -6.33 15.01
C HIS A 32 38.93 -5.24 14.85
N GLN A 33 39.42 -4.03 14.58
CA GLN A 33 38.68 -2.80 14.28
C GLN A 33 37.96 -2.91 12.93
N LEU A 34 36.75 -2.35 12.84
CA LEU A 34 36.17 -1.88 11.58
C LEU A 34 35.71 -0.43 11.77
N HIS A 35 36.38 0.43 11.01
CA HIS A 35 36.12 1.85 10.84
C HIS A 35 34.82 2.07 10.05
N CYS A 36 33.97 2.99 10.49
CA CYS A 36 32.97 3.64 9.66
C CYS A 36 33.56 4.94 9.13
N GLN A 37 33.46 5.18 7.82
CA GLN A 37 33.86 6.44 7.20
C GLN A 37 32.71 6.96 6.33
N GLU A 38 32.27 8.17 6.65
CA GLU A 38 31.32 8.97 5.90
C GLU A 38 31.94 9.50 4.60
N GLY A 39 31.12 9.66 3.55
CA GLY A 39 31.46 10.39 2.33
C GLY A 39 30.31 11.33 1.92
N PRO A 40 30.58 12.58 1.53
CA PRO A 40 29.55 13.56 1.13
C PRO A 40 29.34 13.67 -0.39
N ASP A 41 28.26 14.37 -0.71
CA ASP A 41 27.57 14.57 -1.98
C ASP A 41 28.31 15.26 -3.15
N ALA A 42 27.69 15.04 -4.33
CA ALA A 42 27.34 16.02 -5.38
C ALA A 42 28.08 15.96 -6.74
N GLY A 43 27.29 15.83 -7.82
CA GLY A 43 27.47 16.63 -9.04
C GLY A 43 27.75 15.92 -10.38
N HIS A 44 26.68 15.61 -11.12
CA HIS A 44 26.40 15.99 -12.53
C HIS A 44 27.38 15.68 -13.72
N VAL A 45 26.77 15.31 -14.86
CA VAL A 45 27.18 15.44 -16.29
C VAL A 45 27.84 14.24 -17.01
N SER A 46 26.99 13.55 -17.80
CA SER A 46 27.02 13.32 -19.26
C SER A 46 28.22 12.72 -20.02
N ASN A 47 27.83 11.75 -20.89
CA ASN A 47 28.33 11.42 -22.23
C ASN A 47 29.78 10.95 -22.42
N LEU A 48 29.94 9.71 -22.91
CA LEU A 48 31.15 9.24 -23.59
C LEU A 48 30.82 8.82 -25.03
N LYS A 49 31.60 9.35 -25.98
CA LYS A 49 31.44 9.23 -27.44
C LYS A 49 32.67 8.52 -28.04
N LEU A 50 32.41 7.77 -29.12
CA LEU A 50 33.29 7.17 -30.15
C LEU A 50 34.81 7.42 -30.12
N HIS A 51 35.56 6.42 -30.57
CA HIS A 51 36.79 6.63 -31.35
C HIS A 51 36.83 5.80 -32.64
N VAL A 52 37.12 6.50 -33.74
CA VAL A 52 37.40 6.03 -35.11
C VAL A 52 38.91 6.16 -35.32
N GLY A 53 39.55 5.12 -35.85
CA GLY A 53 40.97 5.16 -36.25
C GLY A 53 41.13 5.40 -37.74
N LYS A 54 41.84 6.47 -38.11
CA LYS A 54 42.48 6.69 -39.42
C LYS A 54 43.99 6.80 -39.19
N LEU A 55 44.79 6.22 -40.09
CA LEU A 55 46.22 6.52 -40.22
C LEU A 55 46.59 6.72 -41.69
N PHE A 56 47.65 7.51 -41.88
CA PHE A 56 47.99 8.36 -43.02
C PHE A 56 49.08 7.76 -43.94
N ARG A 57 49.28 8.39 -45.11
CA ARG A 57 50.26 8.13 -46.22
C ARG A 57 51.75 8.23 -45.85
N PRO A 58 52.68 7.85 -46.76
CA PRO A 58 53.45 8.85 -47.56
C PRO A 58 53.65 8.46 -49.06
N ALA A 59 53.66 9.41 -50.03
CA ALA A 59 54.80 10.01 -50.81
C ALA A 59 55.57 9.00 -51.72
N THR A 60 56.01 9.22 -52.99
CA THR A 60 56.42 10.42 -53.77
C THR A 60 56.75 10.01 -55.24
N THR A 61 56.67 10.96 -56.20
CA THR A 61 57.56 11.19 -57.38
C THR A 61 57.46 10.38 -58.70
N THR A 62 56.96 11.07 -59.75
CA THR A 62 57.47 11.31 -61.14
C THR A 62 58.20 10.22 -61.97
N ALA A 63 57.72 9.93 -63.20
CA ALA A 63 58.46 10.04 -64.49
C ALA A 63 57.72 9.41 -65.71
N ASN A 64 57.56 10.22 -66.77
CA ASN A 64 57.63 10.01 -68.23
C ASN A 64 57.40 8.62 -68.89
N GLY A 65 56.66 8.61 -70.01
CA GLY A 65 56.86 7.61 -71.08
C GLY A 65 55.64 7.38 -72.00
N ALA A 66 55.84 7.41 -73.31
CA ALA A 66 54.85 7.40 -74.39
C ALA A 66 54.23 6.00 -74.73
N ALA A 67 53.18 6.02 -75.58
CA ALA A 67 52.29 4.94 -76.10
C ALA A 67 52.96 3.79 -76.92
N PRO A 68 52.27 2.83 -77.62
CA PRO A 68 50.86 2.30 -77.67
C PRO A 68 50.83 0.71 -77.65
N PRO A 69 49.92 -0.05 -78.33
CA PRO A 69 48.50 -0.37 -78.06
C PRO A 69 48.20 -1.86 -77.69
N SER A 70 46.98 -2.09 -77.18
CA SER A 70 46.11 -3.32 -77.10
C SER A 70 46.70 -4.75 -77.22
N PRO A 71 46.21 -5.74 -76.44
CA PRO A 71 44.95 -6.42 -76.80
C PRO A 71 44.02 -6.80 -75.62
N SER A 72 42.76 -7.06 -75.97
CA SER A 72 41.61 -7.45 -75.14
C SER A 72 41.78 -8.72 -74.27
N PRO A 73 41.17 -8.81 -73.07
CA PRO A 73 41.10 -10.04 -72.28
C PRO A 73 39.78 -10.84 -72.47
N PRO A 74 39.77 -12.14 -72.14
CA PRO A 74 38.65 -13.04 -72.40
C PRO A 74 37.55 -12.95 -71.32
N SER A 75 36.33 -13.19 -71.78
CA SER A 75 35.09 -13.24 -70.99
C SER A 75 35.05 -14.41 -70.00
N SER A 76 34.95 -14.12 -68.71
CA SER A 76 34.52 -15.06 -67.67
C SER A 76 32.99 -15.15 -67.64
N GLN A 77 32.45 -16.32 -67.98
CA GLN A 77 31.01 -16.59 -67.88
C GLN A 77 30.61 -16.82 -66.41
N THR A 78 29.81 -15.91 -65.84
CA THR A 78 29.05 -16.16 -64.62
C THR A 78 27.72 -16.78 -65.02
N SER A 79 27.57 -18.09 -64.84
CA SER A 79 26.32 -18.80 -65.10
C SER A 79 25.25 -18.38 -64.09
N ILE A 80 24.20 -17.73 -64.60
CA ILE A 80 22.99 -17.37 -63.87
C ILE A 80 22.19 -18.66 -63.64
N PRO A 81 21.78 -19.00 -62.39
CA PRO A 81 21.00 -20.21 -62.15
C PRO A 81 19.64 -20.13 -62.85
N PRO A 82 19.10 -21.27 -63.31
CA PRO A 82 17.93 -21.29 -64.18
C PRO A 82 16.69 -20.74 -63.48
N TRP A 83 16.04 -19.81 -64.18
CA TRP A 83 14.81 -19.13 -63.80
C TRP A 83 13.66 -20.12 -63.58
N ASN A 84 13.13 -20.20 -62.36
CA ASN A 84 12.05 -21.12 -62.02
C ASN A 84 10.79 -20.35 -61.57
N PRO A 85 9.77 -20.18 -62.43
CA PRO A 85 8.59 -19.34 -62.18
C PRO A 85 7.78 -19.81 -60.96
N ALA A 86 7.81 -21.11 -60.65
CA ALA A 86 7.21 -21.69 -59.45
C ALA A 86 7.74 -21.06 -58.15
N ARG A 87 9.03 -20.70 -58.09
CA ARG A 87 9.64 -20.11 -56.89
C ARG A 87 9.16 -18.67 -56.64
N ARG A 88 8.81 -17.92 -57.69
CA ARG A 88 8.20 -16.59 -57.56
C ARG A 88 6.75 -16.66 -57.10
N ILE A 89 6.00 -17.65 -57.58
CA ILE A 89 4.60 -17.86 -57.15
C ILE A 89 4.57 -18.26 -55.67
N VAL A 90 5.42 -19.20 -55.26
CA VAL A 90 5.50 -19.64 -53.85
C VAL A 90 5.92 -18.50 -52.92
N THR A 91 6.94 -17.70 -53.30
CA THR A 91 7.36 -16.56 -52.47
C THR A 91 6.30 -15.47 -52.38
N PHE A 92 5.57 -15.20 -53.46
CA PHE A 92 4.45 -14.26 -53.45
C PHE A 92 3.30 -14.75 -52.56
N VAL A 93 2.93 -16.03 -52.66
CA VAL A 93 1.88 -16.63 -51.81
C VAL A 93 2.27 -16.63 -50.33
N CYS A 94 3.53 -16.94 -50.01
CA CYS A 94 4.03 -16.87 -48.63
C CYS A 94 4.02 -15.44 -48.08
N LEU A 95 4.40 -14.45 -48.88
CA LEU A 95 4.42 -13.04 -48.47
C LEU A 95 3.01 -12.51 -48.24
N VAL A 96 2.06 -12.82 -49.13
CA VAL A 96 0.65 -12.47 -48.96
C VAL A 96 0.07 -13.13 -47.70
N SER A 97 0.38 -14.41 -47.45
CA SER A 97 -0.06 -15.12 -46.24
C SER A 97 0.49 -14.49 -44.96
N LEU A 98 1.78 -14.09 -44.94
CA LEU A 98 2.39 -13.39 -43.80
C LEU A 98 1.76 -12.01 -43.56
N ILE A 99 1.44 -11.27 -44.60
CA ILE A 99 0.76 -9.98 -44.47
C ILE A 99 -0.67 -10.19 -43.92
N CYS A 100 -1.42 -11.15 -44.45
CA CYS A 100 -2.77 -11.45 -43.98
C CYS A 100 -2.77 -11.85 -42.49
N THR A 101 -1.85 -12.73 -42.09
CA THR A 101 -1.72 -13.14 -40.68
C THR A 101 -1.32 -11.97 -39.77
N ALA A 102 -0.40 -11.10 -40.20
CA ALA A 102 -0.02 -9.90 -39.46
C ALA A 102 -1.20 -8.92 -39.28
N ILE A 103 -2.02 -8.73 -40.32
CA ILE A 103 -3.22 -7.88 -40.26
C ILE A 103 -4.24 -8.46 -39.27
N ILE A 104 -4.49 -9.77 -39.32
CA ILE A 104 -5.43 -10.43 -38.38
C ILE A 104 -4.94 -10.25 -36.94
N VAL A 105 -3.65 -10.47 -36.68
CA VAL A 105 -3.07 -10.26 -35.34
C VAL A 105 -3.21 -8.80 -34.90
N ALA A 106 -2.93 -7.84 -35.78
CA ALA A 106 -3.08 -6.42 -35.46
C ALA A 106 -4.53 -6.04 -35.11
N VAL A 107 -5.51 -6.55 -35.86
CA VAL A 107 -6.94 -6.33 -35.58
C VAL A 107 -7.33 -6.93 -34.24
N VAL A 108 -6.89 -8.15 -33.92
CA VAL A 108 -7.17 -8.79 -32.63
C VAL A 108 -6.54 -8.00 -31.48
N VAL A 109 -5.28 -7.56 -31.62
CA VAL A 109 -4.61 -6.74 -30.60
C VAL A 109 -5.33 -5.39 -30.42
N ALA A 110 -5.70 -4.72 -31.50
CA ALA A 110 -6.46 -3.47 -31.44
C ALA A 110 -7.82 -3.67 -30.74
N ALA A 111 -8.54 -4.74 -31.06
CA ALA A 111 -9.80 -5.08 -30.39
C ALA A 111 -9.63 -5.34 -28.89
N VAL A 112 -8.54 -6.00 -28.47
CA VAL A 112 -8.22 -6.23 -27.05
C VAL A 112 -7.86 -4.92 -26.34
N LEU A 113 -7.08 -4.05 -26.99
CA LEU A 113 -6.72 -2.73 -26.44
C LEU A 113 -7.95 -1.82 -26.32
N LEU A 114 -8.81 -1.80 -27.33
CA LEU A 114 -10.09 -1.09 -27.31
C LEU A 114 -11.02 -1.66 -26.23
N SER A 115 -11.06 -2.99 -26.05
CA SER A 115 -11.83 -3.62 -24.97
C SER A 115 -11.30 -3.29 -23.57
N ARG A 116 -10.02 -2.94 -23.42
CA ARG A 116 -9.44 -2.44 -22.16
C ARG A 116 -9.80 -0.97 -21.90
N HIS A 117 -9.90 -0.16 -22.95
CA HIS A 117 -10.27 1.26 -22.82
C HIS A 117 -11.78 1.47 -22.68
N ILE A 118 -12.59 0.67 -23.38
CA ILE A 118 -14.04 0.66 -23.30
C ILE A 118 -14.42 -0.31 -22.18
N GLY A 119 -14.18 0.10 -20.94
CA GLY A 119 -14.56 -0.68 -19.76
C GLY A 119 -16.07 -0.89 -19.71
N HIS A 120 -16.56 -2.07 -20.11
CA HIS A 120 -17.96 -2.43 -19.91
C HIS A 120 -18.27 -2.46 -18.39
N PRO A 121 -19.25 -1.68 -17.90
CA PRO A 121 -19.55 -1.57 -16.47
C PRO A 121 -19.99 -2.90 -15.81
N SER A 122 -20.49 -3.84 -16.60
CA SER A 122 -21.03 -5.13 -16.14
C SER A 122 -19.97 -6.09 -15.57
N ARG A 123 -18.72 -6.05 -16.06
CA ARG A 123 -17.62 -6.90 -15.53
C ARG A 123 -16.97 -6.33 -14.28
N GLN A 124 -16.91 -5.00 -14.15
CA GLN A 124 -16.39 -4.33 -12.96
C GLN A 124 -17.35 -4.43 -11.77
N GLN A 125 -18.66 -4.29 -11.99
CA GLN A 125 -19.66 -4.49 -10.94
C GLN A 125 -19.59 -5.88 -10.29
N ALA A 126 -19.31 -6.94 -11.07
CA ALA A 126 -19.14 -8.30 -10.53
C ALA A 126 -17.86 -8.47 -9.67
N ARG A 127 -16.82 -7.67 -9.91
CA ARG A 127 -15.55 -7.71 -9.16
C ARG A 127 -15.67 -6.95 -7.83
N TYR A 128 -16.37 -5.82 -7.82
CA TYR A 128 -16.63 -5.05 -6.59
C TYR A 128 -17.69 -5.67 -5.67
N ARG A 129 -18.52 -6.58 -6.20
CA ARG A 129 -19.49 -7.37 -5.42
C ARG A 129 -18.84 -8.45 -4.54
N ARG A 130 -17.52 -8.65 -4.66
CA ARG A 130 -16.74 -9.57 -3.82
C ARG A 130 -15.53 -8.86 -3.22
N LEU A 131 -15.74 -7.77 -2.49
CA LEU A 131 -14.74 -7.36 -1.50
C LEU A 131 -15.03 -8.14 -0.21
N PRO A 132 -14.30 -9.24 0.10
CA PRO A 132 -14.38 -9.86 1.41
C PRO A 132 -13.83 -8.87 2.44
N LEU A 133 -14.70 -8.21 3.22
CA LEU A 133 -14.28 -7.22 4.21
C LEU A 133 -13.41 -7.83 5.33
N ASP A 134 -13.55 -9.13 5.57
CA ASP A 134 -12.65 -9.94 6.39
C ASP A 134 -11.19 -9.94 5.90
N VAL A 135 -10.96 -9.67 4.60
CA VAL A 135 -9.61 -9.53 4.02
C VAL A 135 -9.20 -8.05 3.89
N ALA A 136 -10.17 -7.16 3.76
CA ALA A 136 -9.98 -5.72 3.57
C ALA A 136 -9.67 -4.97 4.87
N VAL A 137 -10.23 -5.45 5.98
CA VAL A 137 -10.17 -4.82 7.30
C VAL A 137 -9.39 -5.71 8.26
N ASP A 138 -8.32 -5.17 8.80
CA ASP A 138 -7.51 -5.84 9.80
C ASP A 138 -7.96 -5.47 11.21
N VAL A 139 -7.94 -6.47 12.09
CA VAL A 139 -8.22 -6.31 13.52
C VAL A 139 -6.90 -6.23 14.29
N VAL A 140 -6.75 -5.22 15.15
CA VAL A 140 -5.56 -4.99 15.98
C VAL A 140 -5.97 -4.86 17.45
N PRO A 141 -5.36 -5.62 18.38
CA PRO A 141 -4.34 -6.65 18.15
C PRO A 141 -4.90 -7.81 17.33
N LYS A 142 -4.00 -8.51 16.64
CA LYS A 142 -4.41 -9.60 15.75
C LYS A 142 -5.07 -10.73 16.56
N PRO A 143 -6.29 -11.16 16.21
CA PRO A 143 -6.89 -12.34 16.81
C PRO A 143 -6.02 -13.57 16.58
N GLN A 144 -6.00 -14.48 17.55
CA GLN A 144 -5.19 -15.69 17.53
C GLN A 144 -6.06 -16.91 17.23
N ASP A 145 -5.46 -17.90 16.57
CA ASP A 145 -6.02 -19.22 16.40
C ASP A 145 -5.42 -20.14 17.47
N LEU A 146 -6.19 -20.33 18.55
CA LEU A 146 -5.91 -21.24 19.65
C LEU A 146 -6.51 -22.63 19.33
N VAL A 147 -6.05 -23.65 20.04
CA VAL A 147 -6.48 -25.04 19.86
C VAL A 147 -8.00 -25.20 19.99
N ASP A 148 -8.62 -24.48 20.93
CA ASP A 148 -10.06 -24.53 21.21
C ASP A 148 -10.83 -23.31 20.70
N ARG A 149 -10.13 -22.29 20.17
CA ARG A 149 -10.70 -20.98 19.83
C ARG A 149 -9.99 -20.34 18.66
N THR A 150 -10.64 -20.27 17.51
CA THR A 150 -10.13 -19.52 16.35
C THR A 150 -10.51 -18.05 16.43
N ASN A 151 -9.75 -17.19 15.75
CA ASN A 151 -10.07 -15.76 15.58
C ASN A 151 -10.46 -15.04 16.89
N THR A 152 -9.69 -15.28 17.96
CA THR A 152 -9.99 -14.78 19.31
C THR A 152 -8.90 -13.87 19.86
N ILE A 153 -9.30 -12.71 20.40
CA ILE A 153 -8.46 -11.84 21.21
C ILE A 153 -8.67 -12.22 22.67
N VAL A 154 -7.64 -12.80 23.28
CA VAL A 154 -7.65 -13.16 24.71
C VAL A 154 -6.90 -12.10 25.50
N VAL A 155 -7.58 -11.44 26.43
CA VAL A 155 -7.03 -10.38 27.29
C VAL A 155 -6.84 -10.94 28.69
N HIS A 156 -5.58 -11.10 29.10
CA HIS A 156 -5.23 -11.55 30.44
C HIS A 156 -4.89 -10.36 31.34
N ARG A 157 -5.84 -9.88 32.14
CA ARG A 157 -5.68 -8.66 32.96
C ARG A 157 -4.55 -8.77 33.98
N LYS A 158 -4.36 -9.99 34.51
CA LYS A 158 -3.35 -10.29 35.54
C LYS A 158 -1.98 -10.68 34.98
N ASN A 159 -1.84 -10.88 33.67
CA ASN A 159 -0.58 -11.26 33.04
C ASN A 159 0.05 -10.03 32.34
N PRO A 160 1.03 -9.36 32.98
CA PRO A 160 1.64 -8.14 32.43
C PRO A 160 2.24 -8.35 31.06
N THR A 161 2.94 -9.46 30.84
CA THR A 161 3.57 -9.76 29.56
C THR A 161 2.54 -9.86 28.43
N ALA A 162 1.39 -10.48 28.70
CA ALA A 162 0.33 -10.66 27.71
C ALA A 162 -0.31 -9.33 27.31
N TRP A 163 -0.82 -8.55 28.28
CA TRP A 163 -1.47 -7.29 27.95
C TRP A 163 -0.49 -6.25 27.39
N GLN A 164 0.76 -6.19 27.88
CA GLN A 164 1.78 -5.31 27.30
C GLN A 164 2.10 -5.65 25.84
N SER A 165 2.08 -6.93 25.47
CA SER A 165 2.26 -7.36 24.08
C SER A 165 1.14 -6.83 23.18
N GLN A 166 -0.11 -6.89 23.66
CA GLN A 166 -1.27 -6.38 22.93
C GLN A 166 -1.26 -4.85 22.83
N SER A 167 -1.01 -4.15 23.94
CA SER A 167 -0.90 -2.68 23.95
C SER A 167 0.22 -2.19 23.04
N ARG A 168 1.34 -2.93 22.91
CA ARG A 168 2.42 -2.59 21.97
C ARG A 168 1.99 -2.63 20.51
N GLN A 169 1.09 -3.53 20.12
CA GLN A 169 0.60 -3.59 18.74
C GLN A 169 -0.22 -2.35 18.38
N LEU A 170 -1.10 -1.92 19.29
CA LEU A 170 -1.89 -0.69 19.11
C LEU A 170 -1.00 0.56 19.14
N ARG A 171 -0.01 0.61 20.04
CA ARG A 171 0.97 1.69 20.07
C ARG A 171 1.73 1.79 18.76
N SER A 172 2.30 0.68 18.30
CA SER A 172 3.02 0.63 17.02
C SER A 172 2.13 1.06 15.85
N LEU A 173 0.84 0.72 15.88
CA LEU A 173 -0.12 1.19 14.89
C LEU A 173 -0.25 2.72 14.95
N LEU A 174 -0.59 3.31 16.11
CA LEU A 174 -0.78 4.75 16.21
C LEU A 174 0.50 5.57 15.98
N ASP A 175 1.66 5.07 16.39
CA ASP A 175 2.95 5.72 16.16
C ASP A 175 3.25 5.85 14.66
N SER A 176 2.88 4.82 13.86
CA SER A 176 3.02 4.88 12.39
C SER A 176 2.13 5.95 11.75
N TYR A 177 1.01 6.28 12.39
CA TYR A 177 0.10 7.32 11.90
C TYR A 177 0.56 8.72 12.34
N ALA A 178 1.07 8.84 13.57
CA ALA A 178 1.58 10.09 14.10
C ALA A 178 2.80 10.59 13.30
N ALA A 179 3.71 9.69 12.93
CA ALA A 179 4.87 9.99 12.10
C ALA A 179 4.51 10.60 10.74
N GLU A 180 3.36 10.22 10.18
CA GLU A 180 2.89 10.71 8.89
C GLU A 180 2.03 11.99 8.98
N SER A 181 1.49 12.34 10.15
CA SER A 181 0.56 13.47 10.30
C SER A 181 1.22 14.85 10.44
N GLY A 182 2.55 14.92 10.49
CA GLY A 182 3.30 16.16 10.28
C GLY A 182 2.84 17.36 11.13
N GLY A 183 2.65 17.20 12.45
CA GLY A 183 2.67 18.27 13.48
C GLY A 183 1.71 19.46 13.37
N GLY A 184 0.93 19.61 12.29
CA GLY A 184 0.09 20.78 12.03
C GLY A 184 -1.38 20.39 11.95
N GLY A 185 -2.18 20.88 12.90
CA GLY A 185 -3.62 20.66 12.95
C GLY A 185 -4.33 21.10 11.66
N GLY A 186 -4.61 20.15 10.78
CA GLY A 186 -5.36 20.39 9.56
C GLY A 186 -5.35 19.15 8.66
N ALA A 187 -6.38 18.32 8.80
CA ALA A 187 -6.62 17.12 7.98
C ALA A 187 -7.00 17.45 6.52
N ARG A 188 -6.19 18.25 5.83
CA ARG A 188 -6.33 18.47 4.39
C ARG A 188 -5.67 17.33 3.65
N CYS A 189 -6.40 16.73 2.73
CA CYS A 189 -5.81 15.76 1.81
C CYS A 189 -4.92 16.50 0.82
N ASP A 190 -3.69 16.03 0.64
CA ASP A 190 -2.79 16.54 -0.38
C ASP A 190 -3.35 16.21 -1.78
N PRO A 191 -3.12 17.07 -2.79
CA PRO A 191 -3.47 16.78 -4.19
C PRO A 191 -2.88 15.46 -4.71
N GLY A 192 -1.82 14.96 -4.08
CA GLY A 192 -1.20 13.65 -4.37
C GLY A 192 -1.87 12.44 -3.73
N GLY A 193 -3.10 12.58 -3.20
CA GLY A 193 -3.91 11.48 -2.66
C GLY A 193 -3.52 11.01 -1.25
N ARG A 194 -2.71 11.79 -0.53
CA ARG A 194 -2.32 11.51 0.85
C ARG A 194 -3.29 12.24 1.79
N CYS A 195 -4.13 11.50 2.49
CA CYS A 195 -4.99 12.06 3.52
C CYS A 195 -4.41 11.64 4.88
N PRO A 196 -3.90 12.57 5.70
CA PRO A 196 -3.47 12.22 7.04
C PRO A 196 -4.68 11.90 7.91
N PHE A 197 -4.61 10.79 8.63
CA PHE A 197 -5.62 10.38 9.59
C PHE A 197 -5.41 11.12 10.92
N PRO A 198 -6.46 11.72 11.49
CA PRO A 198 -6.33 12.56 12.68
C PRO A 198 -6.24 11.71 13.96
N VAL A 199 -5.05 11.20 14.28
CA VAL A 199 -4.81 10.39 15.50
C VAL A 199 -5.21 11.14 16.77
N GLY A 200 -5.07 12.47 16.81
CA GLY A 200 -5.48 13.29 17.95
C GLY A 200 -6.98 13.34 18.23
N LEU A 201 -7.82 12.80 17.35
CA LEU A 201 -9.26 12.64 17.61
C LEU A 201 -9.60 11.29 18.24
N VAL A 202 -8.63 10.37 18.35
CA VAL A 202 -8.85 9.10 19.04
C VAL A 202 -9.12 9.38 20.52
N SER A 203 -10.20 8.81 21.05
CA SER A 203 -10.62 8.97 22.43
C SER A 203 -9.50 8.64 23.42
N ASP A 204 -9.41 9.44 24.49
CA ASP A 204 -8.45 9.24 25.58
C ASP A 204 -8.58 7.87 26.26
N ASN A 205 -9.77 7.25 26.21
CA ASN A 205 -10.00 5.87 26.70
C ASN A 205 -9.23 4.80 25.90
N CYS A 206 -8.73 5.16 24.71
CA CYS A 206 -7.87 4.32 23.89
C CYS A 206 -6.48 4.93 23.72
N SER A 207 -5.94 5.51 24.80
CA SER A 207 -4.61 6.12 24.78
C SER A 207 -3.50 5.12 25.13
N ALA A 208 -2.29 5.40 24.65
CA ALA A 208 -1.09 4.65 25.01
C ALA A 208 -0.72 4.81 26.50
N SER A 209 -1.13 5.90 27.14
CA SER A 209 -0.85 6.19 28.55
C SER A 209 -1.55 5.22 29.51
N ASP A 210 -2.74 4.76 29.13
CA ASP A 210 -3.54 3.79 29.86
C ASP A 210 -3.47 2.38 29.24
N PHE A 211 -2.41 2.10 28.48
CA PHE A 211 -2.21 0.82 27.80
C PHE A 211 -3.42 0.36 26.97
N PHE A 212 -4.21 1.29 26.43
CA PHE A 212 -5.45 1.03 25.70
C PHE A 212 -6.50 0.24 26.51
N GLY A 213 -6.51 0.41 27.84
CA GLY A 213 -7.46 -0.21 28.79
C GLY A 213 -7.25 -1.71 29.03
N TYR A 214 -6.18 -2.30 28.51
CA TYR A 214 -5.93 -3.73 28.62
C TYR A 214 -5.64 -4.20 30.05
N ARG A 215 -5.00 -3.36 30.86
CA ARG A 215 -4.66 -3.70 32.26
C ARG A 215 -5.92 -3.75 33.12
N GLU A 216 -6.85 -2.85 32.87
CA GLU A 216 -8.11 -2.66 33.61
C GLU A 216 -9.15 -3.70 33.19
N GLY A 217 -9.02 -4.27 31.99
CA GLY A 217 -9.99 -5.18 31.39
C GLY A 217 -11.05 -4.46 30.56
N ALA A 218 -10.76 -3.23 30.15
CA ALA A 218 -11.56 -2.40 29.25
C ALA A 218 -10.83 -2.19 27.91
N PRO A 219 -10.51 -3.26 27.16
CA PRO A 219 -9.59 -3.18 26.04
C PRO A 219 -10.16 -2.35 24.88
N CYS A 220 -9.29 -1.68 24.15
CA CYS A 220 -9.59 -1.17 22.82
C CYS A 220 -9.15 -2.14 21.71
N VAL A 221 -9.91 -2.20 20.62
CA VAL A 221 -9.59 -2.95 19.41
C VAL A 221 -9.67 -2.00 18.21
N ALA A 222 -8.62 -1.95 17.38
CA ALA A 222 -8.64 -1.17 16.15
C ALA A 222 -9.10 -2.02 14.96
N LEU A 223 -9.95 -1.45 14.12
CA LEU A 223 -10.25 -1.92 12.78
C LEU A 223 -9.52 -1.02 11.79
N VAL A 224 -8.70 -1.59 10.91
CA VAL A 224 -7.86 -0.85 9.95
C VAL A 224 -8.20 -1.28 8.53
N PHE A 225 -8.69 -0.36 7.70
CA PHE A 225 -9.10 -0.68 6.33
C PHE A 225 -7.89 -0.64 5.38
N ARG A 226 -7.20 -1.77 5.18
CA ARG A 226 -5.92 -1.84 4.44
C ARG A 226 -6.04 -2.25 2.97
N ARG A 227 -7.06 -3.01 2.54
CA ARG A 227 -7.09 -3.58 1.18
C ARG A 227 -8.41 -3.41 0.46
N ALA A 228 -8.50 -2.44 -0.45
CA ALA A 228 -9.52 -2.45 -1.50
C ALA A 228 -9.12 -1.56 -2.70
N PRO A 229 -8.12 -1.96 -3.52
CA PRO A 229 -7.75 -1.19 -4.70
C PRO A 229 -8.97 -1.02 -5.60
N ASP A 230 -9.22 0.23 -6.00
CA ASP A 230 -10.31 0.66 -6.87
C ASP A 230 -11.74 0.51 -6.31
N TRP A 231 -11.91 0.11 -5.05
CA TRP A 231 -13.23 0.00 -4.43
C TRP A 231 -13.55 1.21 -3.58
N ARG A 232 -14.74 1.79 -3.75
CA ARG A 232 -15.25 2.89 -2.92
C ARG A 232 -16.61 2.50 -2.34
N PRO A 233 -16.86 2.75 -1.05
CA PRO A 233 -18.18 2.55 -0.47
C PRO A 233 -19.18 3.49 -1.12
N GLN A 234 -20.33 2.96 -1.50
CA GLN A 234 -21.45 3.74 -2.02
C GLN A 234 -22.43 4.01 -0.87
N PRO A 235 -22.64 5.28 -0.46
CA PRO A 235 -23.63 5.61 0.56
C PRO A 235 -25.01 5.06 0.20
N LEU A 236 -25.73 4.60 1.23
CA LEU A 236 -27.14 4.21 1.12
C LEU A 236 -27.99 5.45 0.79
N ALA A 237 -28.90 5.30 -0.18
CA ALA A 237 -29.90 6.32 -0.47
C ALA A 237 -31.05 6.26 0.55
N PRO A 238 -31.88 7.31 0.68
CA PRO A 238 -33.03 7.30 1.59
C PRO A 238 -33.97 6.09 1.42
N ALA A 239 -34.16 5.62 0.17
CA ALA A 239 -34.93 4.42 -0.11
C ALA A 239 -34.28 3.13 0.43
N ASP A 240 -32.96 3.04 0.39
CA ASP A 240 -32.21 1.87 0.89
C ASP A 240 -32.27 1.83 2.44
N LEU A 241 -32.26 2.99 3.10
CA LEU A 241 -32.35 3.12 4.56
C LEU A 241 -33.66 2.59 5.16
N ALA A 242 -34.72 2.44 4.36
CA ALA A 242 -35.97 1.83 4.84
C ALA A 242 -35.81 0.35 5.23
N SER A 243 -34.82 -0.33 4.64
CA SER A 243 -34.48 -1.74 4.92
C SER A 243 -33.44 -1.93 6.02
N VAL A 244 -32.92 -0.83 6.56
CA VAL A 244 -31.87 -0.80 7.58
C VAL A 244 -32.51 -0.70 8.97
N PRO A 245 -31.94 -1.33 10.02
CA PRO A 245 -32.44 -1.20 11.39
C PRO A 245 -32.58 0.27 11.82
N GLU A 246 -33.60 0.57 12.61
CA GLU A 246 -33.92 1.93 13.04
C GLU A 246 -32.76 2.63 13.73
N GLU A 247 -32.07 1.94 14.64
CA GLU A 247 -30.90 2.47 15.37
C GLU A 247 -29.78 2.95 14.42
N VAL A 248 -29.63 2.27 13.28
CA VAL A 248 -28.63 2.63 12.27
C VAL A 248 -29.14 3.81 11.45
N ARG A 249 -30.41 3.80 11.04
CA ARG A 249 -31.01 4.87 10.24
C ARG A 249 -30.95 6.23 10.92
N GLU A 250 -31.14 6.29 12.23
CA GLU A 250 -31.10 7.53 13.01
C GLU A 250 -29.69 8.14 13.13
N ALA A 251 -28.67 7.29 13.21
CA ALA A 251 -27.28 7.71 13.41
C ALA A 251 -26.42 7.65 12.12
N TYR A 252 -27.01 7.26 10.99
CA TYR A 252 -26.30 7.04 9.73
C TYR A 252 -25.69 8.35 9.20
N ASP A 253 -24.38 8.31 8.93
CA ASP A 253 -23.64 9.39 8.29
C ASP A 253 -23.22 8.98 6.86
N PRO A 254 -23.75 9.61 5.79
CA PRO A 254 -23.37 9.30 4.41
C PRO A 254 -21.92 9.68 4.06
N GLY A 255 -21.24 10.48 4.90
CA GLY A 255 -19.82 10.79 4.80
C GLY A 255 -18.90 9.68 5.33
N LEU A 256 -19.46 8.65 5.96
CA LEU A 256 -18.75 7.49 6.50
C LEU A 256 -19.16 6.20 5.79
N LEU A 257 -18.20 5.28 5.65
CA LEU A 257 -18.53 3.86 5.62
C LEU A 257 -18.95 3.52 7.05
N TYR A 258 -20.25 3.68 7.32
CA TYR A 258 -20.83 3.58 8.65
C TYR A 258 -20.71 2.16 9.17
N VAL A 259 -20.35 2.00 10.44
CA VAL A 259 -20.09 0.69 11.05
C VAL A 259 -20.89 0.53 12.33
N THR A 260 -21.52 -0.63 12.47
CA THR A 260 -22.18 -1.06 13.72
C THR A 260 -21.69 -2.43 14.14
N CYS A 261 -21.28 -2.57 15.39
CA CYS A 261 -20.78 -3.81 15.98
C CYS A 261 -21.73 -4.21 17.10
N LYS A 262 -22.11 -5.49 17.12
CA LYS A 262 -22.97 -6.07 18.17
C LYS A 262 -22.42 -7.43 18.58
N SER A 263 -22.80 -7.90 19.77
CA SER A 263 -22.57 -9.29 20.16
C SER A 263 -23.73 -10.15 19.66
N GLU A 264 -23.47 -11.11 18.77
CA GLU A 264 -24.55 -11.93 18.18
C GLU A 264 -24.87 -13.19 18.99
N HIS A 265 -23.93 -13.69 19.80
CA HIS A 265 -24.12 -14.95 20.53
C HIS A 265 -24.75 -14.76 21.92
N ILE A 266 -24.61 -13.58 22.50
CA ILE A 266 -25.09 -13.31 23.86
C ILE A 266 -26.31 -12.40 23.73
N ASN A 267 -27.45 -12.81 24.30
CA ASN A 267 -28.67 -11.98 24.38
C ASN A 267 -28.51 -10.81 25.37
N ARG A 268 -27.35 -10.18 25.41
CA ARG A 268 -27.03 -9.01 26.21
C ARG A 268 -26.36 -7.99 25.32
N ASP A 269 -26.87 -6.78 25.37
CA ASP A 269 -26.22 -5.67 24.70
C ASP A 269 -24.91 -5.34 25.44
N ILE A 270 -23.83 -5.20 24.69
CA ILE A 270 -22.51 -4.86 25.22
C ILE A 270 -22.24 -3.43 24.77
N ASP A 271 -21.87 -2.57 25.72
CA ASP A 271 -21.45 -1.20 25.41
C ASP A 271 -20.15 -1.26 24.58
N ILE A 272 -20.22 -0.82 23.33
CA ILE A 272 -19.09 -0.69 22.41
C ILE A 272 -19.04 0.78 21.97
N ARG A 273 -17.96 1.47 22.33
CA ARG A 273 -17.78 2.89 21.99
C ARG A 273 -16.85 3.03 20.79
N TYR A 274 -17.20 3.92 19.88
CA TYR A 274 -16.50 4.13 18.61
C TYR A 274 -15.68 5.40 18.68
N SER A 275 -14.51 5.38 18.05
CA SER A 275 -13.62 6.54 18.01
C SER A 275 -12.69 6.48 16.79
N PRO A 276 -12.38 7.59 16.11
CA PRO A 276 -12.94 8.94 16.34
C PRO A 276 -14.36 9.11 15.77
N TYR A 277 -14.78 8.24 14.85
CA TYR A 277 -16.09 8.29 14.19
C TYR A 277 -16.76 6.92 14.29
N HIS A 278 -18.07 6.85 14.01
CA HIS A 278 -18.81 5.59 13.85
C HIS A 278 -18.58 4.93 12.48
N GLY A 279 -17.33 4.86 12.04
CA GLY A 279 -16.97 4.30 10.73
C GLY A 279 -15.74 4.93 10.11
N PHE A 280 -15.54 4.65 8.81
CA PHE A 280 -14.38 5.11 8.06
C PHE A 280 -14.75 6.27 7.13
N PRO A 281 -14.11 7.46 7.21
CA PRO A 281 -14.48 8.57 6.35
C PRO A 281 -14.24 8.28 4.86
N LEU A 282 -15.23 8.61 4.02
CA LEU A 282 -15.22 8.30 2.59
C LEU A 282 -14.05 8.92 1.81
N ARG A 283 -13.45 9.99 2.35
CA ARG A 283 -12.27 10.67 1.77
C ARG A 283 -11.02 9.80 1.70
N PHE A 284 -10.95 8.71 2.46
CA PHE A 284 -9.80 7.78 2.46
C PHE A 284 -9.91 6.65 1.40
N PHE A 285 -11.02 6.57 0.67
CA PHE A 285 -11.28 5.53 -0.34
C PHE A 285 -11.08 6.08 -1.76
N PRO A 286 -10.65 5.24 -2.75
CA PRO A 286 -10.58 3.77 -2.70
C PRO A 286 -9.39 3.18 -1.93
N ALA A 287 -8.25 3.86 -1.89
CA ALA A 287 -7.19 3.56 -0.94
C ALA A 287 -6.29 4.79 -0.84
N SER A 288 -6.21 5.42 0.33
CA SER A 288 -5.15 6.37 0.61
C SER A 288 -3.88 5.61 1.01
N ARG A 289 -2.71 6.25 0.85
CA ARG A 289 -1.43 5.69 1.32
C ARG A 289 -1.47 5.36 2.81
N GLN A 290 -2.21 6.17 3.57
CA GLN A 290 -2.49 5.92 4.97
C GLN A 290 -3.92 5.37 5.11
N PRO A 291 -4.10 4.10 5.50
CA PRO A 291 -5.43 3.51 5.63
C PRO A 291 -6.21 4.19 6.77
N PRO A 292 -7.54 4.31 6.69
CA PRO A 292 -8.33 4.84 7.80
C PRO A 292 -8.46 3.77 8.90
N LEU A 293 -8.48 4.21 10.16
CA LEU A 293 -8.69 3.35 11.33
C LEU A 293 -9.95 3.73 12.11
N LEU A 294 -10.48 2.75 12.83
CA LEU A 294 -11.60 2.87 13.76
C LEU A 294 -11.25 2.13 15.05
N MET A 295 -11.33 2.81 16.20
CA MET A 295 -11.17 2.22 17.53
C MET A 295 -12.53 1.82 18.10
N LEU A 296 -12.59 0.59 18.60
CA LEU A 296 -13.70 0.03 19.38
C LEU A 296 -13.24 -0.11 20.83
N HIS A 297 -13.84 0.63 21.75
CA HIS A 297 -13.57 0.52 23.18
C HIS A 297 -14.67 -0.31 23.85
N PHE A 298 -14.26 -1.31 24.63
CA PHE A 298 -15.15 -2.15 25.42
C PHE A 298 -14.98 -1.77 26.89
N PRO A 299 -15.77 -0.82 27.44
CA PRO A 299 -15.61 -0.36 28.83
C PRO A 299 -15.95 -1.44 29.86
N ASN A 300 -16.96 -2.27 29.59
CA ASN A 300 -17.46 -3.27 30.54
C ASN A 300 -17.75 -4.62 29.85
N PRO A 301 -16.75 -5.29 29.25
CA PRO A 301 -16.97 -6.58 28.62
C PRO A 301 -17.24 -7.66 29.68
N PRO A 302 -18.09 -8.66 29.36
CA PRO A 302 -18.27 -9.83 30.21
C PRO A 302 -16.94 -10.54 30.50
N LEU A 303 -16.64 -10.75 31.78
CA LEU A 303 -15.44 -11.47 32.19
C LEU A 303 -15.62 -12.98 32.05
N ARG A 304 -14.52 -13.68 31.71
CA ARG A 304 -14.45 -15.14 31.54
C ARG A 304 -15.50 -15.71 30.58
N THR A 305 -16.04 -14.85 29.71
CA THR A 305 -17.05 -15.20 28.72
C THR A 305 -16.53 -14.76 27.37
N GLU A 306 -16.56 -15.67 26.39
CA GLU A 306 -16.19 -15.35 25.02
C GLU A 306 -17.36 -14.64 24.35
N ILE A 307 -17.13 -13.43 23.86
CA ILE A 307 -18.12 -12.64 23.12
C ILE A 307 -17.78 -12.63 21.64
N TRP A 308 -18.78 -12.83 20.78
CA TRP A 308 -18.62 -12.83 19.32
C TRP A 308 -19.04 -11.46 18.81
N VAL A 309 -18.07 -10.63 18.45
CA VAL A 309 -18.31 -9.27 17.97
C VAL A 309 -18.47 -9.31 16.47
N THR A 310 -19.66 -8.99 15.97
CA THR A 310 -19.94 -8.87 14.53
C THR A 310 -20.13 -7.40 14.18
N CYS A 311 -19.18 -6.85 13.43
CA CYS A 311 -19.20 -5.51 12.87
C CYS A 311 -19.77 -5.54 11.44
N ARG A 312 -20.91 -4.87 11.24
CA ARG A 312 -21.57 -4.64 9.95
C ARG A 312 -21.18 -3.28 9.38
N PHE A 313 -20.95 -3.26 8.08
CA PHE A 313 -20.54 -2.08 7.32
C PHE A 313 -21.65 -1.71 6.35
N TRP A 314 -22.10 -0.47 6.39
CA TRP A 314 -23.29 -0.03 5.68
C TRP A 314 -22.91 0.74 4.42
N ALA A 315 -23.12 0.10 3.27
CA ALA A 315 -22.98 0.70 1.94
C ALA A 315 -23.85 -0.08 0.95
N LYS A 316 -24.30 0.60 -0.10
CA LYS A 316 -25.15 0.02 -1.15
C LYS A 316 -24.48 -1.14 -1.90
N ASN A 317 -23.16 -1.10 -2.01
CA ASN A 317 -22.34 -2.12 -2.67
C ASN A 317 -21.79 -3.19 -1.71
N LEU A 318 -22.38 -3.34 -0.51
CA LEU A 318 -22.07 -4.40 0.46
C LEU A 318 -23.32 -5.22 0.79
N ASP A 319 -23.17 -6.54 0.84
CA ASP A 319 -24.24 -7.46 1.24
C ASP A 319 -24.06 -7.87 2.71
N GLN A 320 -25.04 -7.54 3.56
CA GLN A 320 -25.04 -7.86 4.99
C GLN A 320 -25.03 -9.36 5.30
N SER A 321 -25.49 -10.19 4.35
CA SER A 321 -25.51 -11.66 4.52
C SER A 321 -24.13 -12.28 4.29
N GLY A 322 -23.30 -11.64 3.47
CA GLY A 322 -22.00 -12.14 3.06
C GLY A 322 -20.88 -11.19 3.45
N ASN A 323 -20.52 -10.30 2.52
CA ASN A 323 -19.26 -9.56 2.55
C ASN A 323 -19.33 -8.19 3.25
N GLY A 324 -20.50 -7.81 3.79
CA GLY A 324 -20.75 -6.58 4.52
C GLY A 324 -20.49 -6.68 6.03
N LYS A 325 -19.84 -7.75 6.50
CA LYS A 325 -19.57 -7.98 7.92
C LYS A 325 -18.17 -8.52 8.19
N LEU A 326 -17.66 -8.23 9.37
CA LEU A 326 -16.42 -8.73 9.96
C LEU A 326 -16.76 -9.27 11.35
N THR A 327 -16.27 -10.46 11.69
CA THR A 327 -16.47 -11.04 13.02
C THR A 327 -15.13 -11.36 13.66
N PHE A 328 -14.99 -11.09 14.96
CA PHE A 328 -13.89 -11.57 15.79
C PHE A 328 -14.42 -11.90 17.19
N LYS A 329 -13.68 -12.71 17.94
CA LYS A 329 -14.04 -13.07 19.31
C LYS A 329 -13.18 -12.30 20.31
N LEU A 330 -13.77 -11.93 21.44
CA LEU A 330 -13.08 -11.29 22.55
C LEU A 330 -13.35 -12.08 23.83
N LEU A 331 -12.29 -12.39 24.57
CA LEU A 331 -12.35 -13.04 25.88
C LEU A 331 -11.47 -12.26 26.86
N VAL A 332 -12.09 -11.71 27.91
CA VAL A 332 -11.36 -10.98 28.96
C VAL A 332 -11.33 -11.83 30.23
N MET A 333 -10.14 -12.07 30.79
CA MET A 333 -9.94 -12.97 31.93
C MET A 333 -9.02 -12.40 33.03
#